data_AF-A0A9W7CJR3-F1
#
_entry.id   AF-A0A9W7CJR3-F1
#
_cell.length_a   1.000
_cell.length_b   1.000
_cell.length_c   1.000
_cell.angle_alpha   90.00
_cell.angle_beta   90.00
_cell.angle_gamma   90.00
#
_symmetry.space_group_name_H-M   'P 1'
#
loop_
_entity.id
_entity.type
_entity.pdbx_description
1 polymer ?
#
loop_
_entity_poly.entity_id
_entity_poly.type
_entity_poly.pdbx_seq_one_letter_code
_entity_poly.pdbx_strand_id
1 'polypeptide(L)'
;MMNSIERNVMLPIILARAIYLSELASLLHWSLPDNTALESVFMCYLQLSSVLCLLVVLTDVASAWYGTVTFHSKAYFKGSSYPWGISETQRCYNLACWDNKASSVKWEGLPKTGSFNGKARIAFFTGKDCTGDSRDWPTDGVINGKKGNYPQDFTLDGINDAVTSFIVWETTKKTTNGKALPCPWGTS
;
A
#
# COMPACT_ATOMS: atom_id res chain seq x y z
N MET A 1 -3.42 -9.34 -8.23
CA MET A 1 -2.39 -8.45 -7.64
C MET A 1 -1.66 -9.28 -6.61
N MET A 2 -0.44 -9.72 -6.94
CA MET A 2 0.29 -10.69 -6.13
C MET A 2 1.18 -9.98 -5.12
N ASN A 3 0.97 -10.28 -3.84
CA ASN A 3 1.69 -9.66 -2.73
C ASN A 3 3.19 -10.00 -2.76
N SER A 4 4.01 -9.23 -2.04
CA SER A 4 5.48 -9.43 -1.97
C SER A 4 5.91 -10.84 -1.53
N ILE A 5 5.03 -11.60 -0.88
CA ILE A 5 5.23 -13.02 -0.54
C ILE A 5 5.02 -13.91 -1.77
N GLU A 6 4.05 -13.62 -2.63
CA GLU A 6 3.90 -14.34 -3.90
C GLU A 6 4.96 -13.95 -4.93
N ARG A 7 5.56 -12.75 -4.83
CA ARG A 7 6.77 -12.41 -5.59
C ARG A 7 7.95 -13.31 -5.22
N ASN A 8 8.16 -13.61 -3.93
CA ASN A 8 9.28 -14.49 -3.51
C ASN A 8 9.12 -15.96 -3.93
N VAL A 9 7.90 -16.42 -4.23
CA VAL A 9 7.67 -17.79 -4.74
C VAL A 9 7.53 -17.81 -6.26
N MET A 10 7.00 -16.76 -6.88
CA MET A 10 6.82 -16.70 -8.33
C MET A 10 8.07 -16.26 -9.09
N LEU A 11 8.96 -15.42 -8.52
CA LEU A 11 10.25 -15.08 -9.13
C LEU A 11 11.11 -16.32 -9.42
N PRO A 12 11.34 -17.26 -8.47
CA PRO A 12 12.12 -18.45 -8.75
C PRO A 12 11.41 -19.40 -9.72
N ILE A 13 10.06 -19.43 -9.77
CA ILE A 13 9.32 -20.27 -10.73
C ILE A 13 9.40 -19.70 -12.16
N ILE A 14 9.32 -18.38 -12.31
CA ILE A 14 9.48 -17.69 -13.60
C ILE A 14 10.94 -17.79 -14.07
N LEU A 15 11.90 -17.60 -13.17
CA LEU A 15 13.33 -17.84 -13.45
C LEU A 15 13.58 -19.30 -13.84
N ALA A 16 13.02 -20.27 -13.12
CA ALA A 16 13.16 -21.69 -13.46
C ALA A 16 12.52 -22.03 -14.82
N ARG A 17 11.38 -21.45 -15.17
CA ARG A 17 10.75 -21.64 -16.49
C ARG A 17 11.53 -20.95 -17.62
N ALA A 18 12.11 -19.78 -17.38
CA ALA A 18 12.97 -19.10 -18.32
C ALA A 18 14.28 -19.88 -18.56
N ILE A 19 14.87 -20.44 -17.50
CA ILE A 19 16.05 -21.32 -17.58
C ILE A 19 15.70 -22.60 -18.34
N TYR A 20 14.58 -23.26 -18.02
CA TYR A 20 14.14 -24.49 -18.71
C TYR A 20 13.86 -24.25 -20.21
N LEU A 21 13.27 -23.11 -20.56
CA LEU A 21 13.08 -22.72 -21.96
C LEU A 21 14.40 -22.41 -22.68
N SER A 22 15.39 -21.84 -21.97
CA SER A 22 16.73 -21.60 -22.54
C SER A 22 17.52 -22.90 -22.75
N GLU A 23 17.40 -23.88 -21.86
CA GLU A 23 18.01 -25.22 -22.04
C GLU A 23 17.33 -25.99 -23.17
N LEU A 24 16.00 -25.92 -23.30
CA LEU A 24 15.27 -26.53 -24.42
C LEU A 24 15.62 -25.87 -25.77
N ALA A 25 15.82 -24.55 -25.80
CA ALA A 25 16.29 -23.85 -27.00
C ALA A 25 17.72 -24.26 -27.38
N SER A 26 18.58 -24.48 -26.38
CA SER A 26 19.94 -25.00 -26.57
C SER A 26 19.92 -26.42 -27.13
N LEU A 27 19.02 -27.29 -26.66
CA LEU A 27 18.87 -28.66 -27.15
C LEU A 27 18.32 -28.74 -28.58
N LEU A 28 17.44 -27.81 -28.96
CA LEU A 28 16.92 -27.73 -30.34
C LEU A 28 17.98 -27.27 -31.35
N HIS A 29 18.95 -26.43 -30.92
CA HIS A 29 20.08 -25.98 -31.76
C HIS A 29 20.97 -27.13 -32.25
N TRP A 30 21.11 -28.23 -31.50
CA TRP A 30 21.89 -29.41 -31.91
C TRP A 30 21.17 -30.38 -32.85
N SER A 31 19.89 -30.13 -33.15
CA SER A 31 19.03 -31.08 -33.90
C SER A 31 18.60 -30.60 -35.27
N LEU A 32 18.99 -29.39 -35.68
CA LEU A 32 18.59 -28.79 -36.95
C LEU A 32 19.75 -28.81 -37.96
N PRO A 33 19.48 -29.15 -39.24
CA PRO A 33 20.49 -29.10 -40.29
C PRO A 33 20.97 -27.66 -40.53
N ASP A 34 22.26 -27.49 -40.81
CA ASP A 34 22.97 -26.23 -41.11
C ASP A 34 22.26 -25.44 -42.23
N ASN A 35 21.25 -24.66 -41.84
CA ASN A 35 20.51 -23.76 -42.70
C ASN A 35 20.65 -22.36 -42.11
N THR A 36 21.63 -21.61 -42.63
CA THR A 36 21.99 -20.25 -42.19
C THR A 36 20.81 -19.27 -42.10
N ALA A 37 19.76 -19.50 -42.91
CA ALA A 37 18.51 -18.74 -42.85
C ALA A 37 17.63 -19.05 -41.63
N LEU A 38 17.61 -20.30 -41.14
CA LEU A 38 16.82 -20.67 -39.96
C LEU A 38 17.47 -20.17 -38.65
N GLU A 39 18.80 -20.19 -38.58
CA GLU A 39 19.53 -19.65 -37.43
C GLU A 39 19.29 -18.14 -37.25
N SER A 40 19.33 -17.39 -38.34
CA SER A 40 19.08 -15.94 -38.29
C SER A 40 17.65 -15.60 -37.85
N VAL A 41 16.64 -16.37 -38.26
CA VAL A 41 15.24 -16.20 -37.83
C VAL A 41 15.08 -16.56 -36.35
N PHE A 42 15.72 -17.63 -35.89
CA PHE A 42 15.66 -18.07 -34.48
C PHE A 42 16.32 -17.05 -33.53
N MET A 43 17.49 -16.52 -33.92
CA MET A 43 18.20 -15.48 -33.16
C MET A 43 17.40 -14.16 -33.12
N CYS A 44 16.70 -13.80 -34.20
CA CYS A 44 15.82 -12.63 -34.23
C CYS A 44 14.63 -12.79 -33.26
N TYR A 45 14.05 -14.00 -33.18
CA TYR A 45 12.95 -14.31 -32.27
C TYR A 45 13.37 -14.27 -30.79
N LEU A 46 14.56 -14.81 -30.48
CA LEU A 46 15.16 -14.73 -29.14
C LEU A 46 15.43 -13.27 -28.72
N GLN A 47 15.95 -12.43 -29.63
CA GLN A 47 16.17 -11.01 -29.36
C GLN A 47 14.84 -10.27 -29.10
N LEU A 48 13.84 -10.45 -29.96
CA LEU A 48 12.53 -9.83 -29.83
C LEU A 48 11.81 -10.23 -28.53
N SER A 49 11.88 -11.51 -28.15
CA SER A 49 11.28 -12.02 -26.91
C SER A 49 11.97 -11.49 -25.65
N SER A 50 13.31 -11.34 -25.68
CA SER A 50 14.07 -10.77 -24.56
C SER A 50 13.72 -9.30 -24.32
N VAL A 51 13.58 -8.52 -25.39
CA VAL A 51 13.17 -7.11 -25.35
C VAL A 51 11.73 -6.99 -24.84
N LEU A 52 10.84 -7.88 -25.28
CA LEU A 52 9.45 -7.92 -24.80
C LEU A 52 9.37 -8.28 -23.31
N CYS A 53 10.17 -9.23 -22.82
CA CYS A 53 10.25 -9.55 -21.39
C CYS A 53 10.79 -8.38 -20.56
N LEU A 54 11.85 -7.71 -21.04
CA LEU A 54 12.39 -6.51 -20.38
C LEU A 54 11.36 -5.39 -20.30
N LEU A 55 10.57 -5.17 -21.37
CA LEU A 55 9.49 -4.18 -21.37
C LEU A 55 8.37 -4.53 -20.38
N VAL A 56 8.02 -5.82 -20.21
CA VAL A 56 7.02 -6.27 -19.23
C VAL A 56 7.51 -6.12 -17.79
N VAL A 57 8.81 -6.31 -17.53
CA VAL A 57 9.40 -6.12 -16.19
C VAL A 57 9.50 -4.64 -15.81
N LEU A 58 9.66 -3.74 -16.78
CA LEU A 58 9.80 -2.29 -16.54
C LEU A 58 8.47 -1.56 -16.29
N THR A 59 7.32 -2.19 -16.57
CA THR A 59 6.01 -1.59 -16.27
C THR A 59 5.58 -1.88 -14.84
N ASP A 60 6.31 -1.32 -13.86
CA ASP A 60 5.79 -1.18 -12.49
C ASP A 60 4.77 -0.05 -12.49
N VAL A 61 3.52 -0.38 -12.84
CA VAL A 61 2.41 0.55 -12.72
C VAL A 61 2.10 0.68 -11.23
N ALA A 62 2.72 1.65 -10.57
CA ALA A 62 2.35 2.03 -9.20
C ALA A 62 0.85 2.37 -9.21
N SER A 63 0.03 1.50 -8.63
CA SER A 63 -1.40 1.75 -8.49
C SER A 63 -1.58 2.92 -7.54
N ALA A 64 -1.79 4.12 -8.09
CA ALA A 64 -2.19 5.27 -7.30
C ALA A 64 -3.52 4.93 -6.61
N TRP A 65 -3.56 5.07 -5.29
CA TRP A 65 -4.77 4.92 -4.50
C TRP A 65 -5.12 6.27 -3.89
N TYR A 66 -6.41 6.46 -3.62
CA TYR A 66 -6.91 7.62 -2.89
C TYR A 66 -7.91 7.11 -1.88
N GLY A 67 -7.77 7.55 -0.65
CA GLY A 67 -8.69 7.20 0.42
C GLY A 67 -9.00 8.40 1.31
N THR A 68 -10.07 8.25 2.06
CA THR A 68 -10.57 9.30 2.95
C THR A 68 -10.59 8.76 4.37
N VAL A 69 -9.99 9.50 5.29
CA VAL A 69 -10.11 9.28 6.73
C VAL A 69 -11.06 10.34 7.28
N THR A 70 -12.21 9.93 7.81
CA THR A 70 -13.25 10.84 8.29
C THR A 70 -13.28 10.81 9.81
N PHE A 71 -12.87 11.92 10.42
CA PHE A 71 -12.94 12.16 11.85
C PHE A 71 -14.30 12.73 12.23
N HIS A 72 -14.77 12.40 13.43
CA HIS A 72 -16.05 12.85 13.97
C HIS A 72 -15.86 13.39 15.39
N SER A 73 -16.51 14.51 15.70
CA SER A 73 -16.38 15.18 17.00
C SER A 73 -17.19 14.59 18.15
N LYS A 74 -17.91 13.49 17.89
CA LYS A 74 -18.61 12.70 18.89
C LYS A 74 -18.43 11.22 18.59
N ALA A 75 -18.64 10.40 19.61
CA ALA A 75 -18.72 8.95 19.46
C ALA A 75 -19.85 8.55 18.48
N TYR A 76 -19.76 7.32 17.99
CA TYR A 76 -20.66 6.67 17.04
C TYR A 76 -20.83 7.44 15.73
N PHE A 77 -19.74 8.06 15.25
CA PHE A 77 -19.67 8.79 13.99
C PHE A 77 -20.66 9.97 13.90
N LYS A 78 -20.93 10.61 15.04
CA LYS A 78 -21.84 11.76 15.17
C LYS A 78 -21.09 13.08 15.28
N GLY A 79 -21.85 14.18 15.27
CA GLY A 79 -21.29 15.53 15.41
C GLY A 79 -20.68 16.04 14.12
N SER A 80 -19.86 17.08 14.25
CA SER A 80 -19.13 17.68 13.14
C SER A 80 -18.12 16.66 12.59
N SER A 81 -18.01 16.58 11.27
CA SER A 81 -17.09 15.65 10.60
C SER A 81 -16.00 16.38 9.84
N TYR A 82 -14.82 15.77 9.77
CA TYR A 82 -13.69 16.28 9.02
C TYR A 82 -13.10 15.18 8.13
N PRO A 83 -13.48 15.13 6.85
CA PRO A 83 -12.91 14.18 5.89
C PRO A 83 -11.51 14.62 5.47
N TRP A 84 -10.58 13.68 5.46
CA TRP A 84 -9.20 13.90 5.08
C TRP A 84 -8.78 12.98 3.94
N GLY A 85 -8.53 13.57 2.77
CA GLY A 85 -8.02 12.85 1.61
C GLY A 85 -6.54 12.53 1.72
N ILE A 86 -6.17 11.27 1.47
CA ILE A 86 -4.78 10.82 1.42
C ILE A 86 -4.56 9.87 0.25
N SER A 87 -3.34 9.88 -0.28
CA SER A 87 -2.90 9.00 -1.38
C SER A 87 -1.52 8.41 -1.15
N GLU A 88 -0.97 8.57 0.05
CA GLU A 88 0.42 8.21 0.35
C GLU A 88 0.52 7.53 1.72
N THR A 89 1.13 6.35 1.74
CA THR A 89 1.45 5.63 2.97
C THR A 89 2.75 6.16 3.56
N GLN A 90 3.07 5.81 4.80
CA GLN A 90 4.27 6.24 5.54
C GLN A 90 4.47 7.76 5.69
N ARG A 91 3.47 8.56 5.36
CA ARG A 91 3.44 10.01 5.60
C ARG A 91 2.66 10.29 6.87
N CYS A 92 3.23 11.10 7.74
CA CYS A 92 2.52 11.56 8.93
C CYS A 92 1.65 12.76 8.60
N TYR A 93 0.37 12.75 8.98
CA TYR A 93 -0.58 13.82 8.76
C TYR A 93 -0.97 14.44 10.11
N ASN A 94 -0.58 15.69 10.32
CA ASN A 94 -0.95 16.47 11.50
C ASN A 94 -2.31 17.14 11.29
N LEU A 95 -3.25 16.96 12.23
CA LEU A 95 -4.65 17.36 12.08
C LEU A 95 -4.90 18.87 12.07
N ALA A 96 -3.92 19.69 12.46
CA ALA A 96 -3.97 21.15 12.38
C ALA A 96 -5.28 21.75 12.91
N CYS A 97 -6.20 22.17 12.02
CA CYS A 97 -7.48 22.77 12.41
C CYS A 97 -8.46 21.79 13.11
N TRP A 98 -8.18 20.48 13.06
CA TRP A 98 -8.93 19.43 13.71
C TRP A 98 -8.22 18.79 14.91
N ASP A 99 -7.15 19.40 15.41
CA ASP A 99 -6.39 18.94 16.58
C ASP A 99 -7.31 18.73 17.80
N ASN A 100 -7.17 17.60 18.49
CA ASN A 100 -7.84 17.33 19.78
C ASN A 100 -9.39 17.39 19.70
N LYS A 101 -9.97 17.07 18.55
CA LYS A 101 -11.43 17.11 18.35
C LYS A 101 -12.07 15.77 18.02
N ALA A 102 -11.27 14.75 17.70
CA ALA A 102 -11.82 13.48 17.25
C ALA A 102 -12.22 12.62 18.44
N SER A 103 -13.46 12.09 18.40
CA SER A 103 -13.98 11.12 19.35
C SER A 103 -14.37 9.79 18.67
N SER A 104 -14.46 9.78 17.34
CA SER A 104 -14.57 8.55 16.52
C SER A 104 -14.02 8.77 15.12
N VAL A 105 -13.70 7.68 14.42
CA VAL A 105 -13.10 7.74 13.08
C VAL A 105 -13.51 6.56 12.21
N LYS A 106 -13.63 6.79 10.91
CA LYS A 106 -13.79 5.73 9.90
C LYS A 106 -12.99 6.09 8.65
N TRP A 107 -12.71 5.12 7.80
CA TRP A 107 -11.97 5.36 6.57
C TRP A 107 -12.43 4.45 5.44
N GLU A 108 -12.07 4.85 4.22
CA GLU A 108 -12.31 4.13 2.99
C GLU A 108 -11.18 4.38 1.98
N GLY A 109 -11.07 3.51 0.96
CA GLY A 109 -10.08 3.67 -0.11
C GLY A 109 -8.61 3.45 0.30
N LEU A 110 -8.33 3.14 1.58
CA LEU A 110 -6.98 2.88 2.05
C LEU A 110 -6.42 1.55 1.52
N PRO A 111 -5.09 1.41 1.37
CA PRO A 111 -4.45 0.14 1.04
C PRO A 111 -4.84 -0.90 2.08
N LYS A 112 -5.27 -2.08 1.65
CA LYS A 112 -5.76 -3.13 2.56
C LYS A 112 -4.67 -4.12 2.93
N THR A 113 -3.70 -4.28 2.05
CA THR A 113 -2.57 -5.21 2.18
C THR A 113 -1.33 -4.50 2.66
N GLY A 114 -0.49 -5.20 3.42
CA GLY A 114 0.75 -4.64 3.96
C GLY A 114 1.56 -5.69 4.73
N SER A 115 2.61 -5.25 5.40
CA SER A 115 3.59 -6.10 6.09
C SER A 115 3.15 -6.53 7.50
N PHE A 116 2.01 -6.04 7.99
CA PHE A 116 1.48 -6.37 9.32
C PHE A 116 0.49 -7.52 9.22
N ASN A 117 0.99 -8.76 9.25
CA ASN A 117 0.18 -9.97 9.06
C ASN A 117 -0.62 -9.93 7.74
N GLY A 118 0.03 -9.47 6.67
CA GLY A 118 -0.60 -9.32 5.34
C GLY A 118 -1.48 -8.08 5.19
N LYS A 119 -1.61 -7.24 6.22
CA LYS A 119 -2.47 -6.04 6.23
C LYS A 119 -1.66 -4.76 6.37
N ALA A 120 -2.23 -3.68 5.84
CA ALA A 120 -1.83 -2.33 6.22
C ALA A 120 -2.59 -1.90 7.48
N ARG A 121 -2.07 -0.88 8.17
CA ARG A 121 -2.61 -0.38 9.43
C ARG A 121 -2.69 1.13 9.40
N ILE A 122 -3.70 1.71 10.03
CA ILE A 122 -3.78 3.15 10.27
C ILE A 122 -3.59 3.38 11.76
N ALA A 123 -2.71 4.31 12.11
CA ALA A 123 -2.38 4.64 13.48
C ALA A 123 -2.69 6.11 13.75
N PHE A 124 -3.25 6.37 14.94
CA PHE A 124 -3.64 7.68 15.43
C PHE A 124 -2.85 7.99 16.69
N PHE A 125 -2.32 9.20 16.76
CA PHE A 125 -1.35 9.64 17.77
C PHE A 125 -1.89 10.83 18.56
N THR A 126 -1.57 10.86 19.84
CA THR A 126 -1.90 12.02 20.70
C THR A 126 -0.88 13.14 20.59
N GLY A 127 0.35 12.84 20.16
CA GLY A 127 1.37 13.83 19.84
C GLY A 127 1.40 14.19 18.36
N LYS A 128 1.79 15.44 18.09
CA LYS A 128 2.10 15.90 16.72
C LYS A 128 3.23 15.06 16.13
N ASP A 129 3.33 15.09 14.81
CA ASP A 129 4.38 14.43 14.05
C ASP A 129 4.46 12.91 14.29
N CYS A 130 3.30 12.30 14.60
CA CYS A 130 3.16 10.87 14.86
C CYS A 130 4.02 10.43 16.05
N THR A 131 3.93 11.18 17.15
CA THR A 131 4.62 10.93 18.42
C THR A 131 3.63 10.75 19.57
N GLY A 132 4.12 10.41 20.77
CA GLY A 132 3.27 10.20 21.94
C GLY A 132 2.51 8.87 21.91
N ASP A 133 1.41 8.81 22.67
CA ASP A 133 0.58 7.62 22.75
C ASP A 133 -0.14 7.37 21.42
N SER A 134 -0.32 6.09 21.08
CA SER A 134 -0.94 5.72 19.81
C SER A 134 -1.83 4.48 19.89
N ARG A 135 -2.78 4.42 18.97
CA ARG A 135 -3.64 3.26 18.73
C ARG A 135 -3.75 3.03 17.24
N ASP A 136 -3.76 1.76 16.84
CA ASP A 136 -3.75 1.40 15.43
C ASP A 136 -4.70 0.26 15.08
N TRP A 137 -5.24 0.32 13.87
CA TRP A 137 -6.26 -0.60 13.37
C TRP A 137 -5.95 -1.04 11.94
N PRO A 138 -6.40 -2.25 11.52
CA PRO A 138 -6.29 -2.69 10.14
C PRO A 138 -7.06 -1.77 9.18
N THR A 139 -6.43 -1.34 8.09
CA THR A 139 -7.06 -0.45 7.10
C THR A 139 -8.15 -1.11 6.27
N ASP A 140 -8.23 -2.44 6.25
CA ASP A 140 -9.30 -3.19 5.58
C ASP A 140 -10.68 -3.03 6.25
N GLY A 141 -10.75 -2.38 7.42
CA GLY A 141 -11.97 -2.12 8.17
C GLY A 141 -12.56 -3.36 8.81
N VAL A 142 -11.81 -4.46 8.89
CA VAL A 142 -12.21 -5.70 9.57
C VAL A 142 -11.53 -5.76 10.93
N ILE A 143 -12.26 -5.34 11.96
CA ILE A 143 -11.78 -5.25 13.35
C ILE A 143 -12.58 -6.24 14.19
N ASN A 144 -11.87 -7.10 14.95
CA ASN A 144 -12.46 -8.19 15.73
C ASN A 144 -13.38 -9.11 14.90
N GLY A 145 -12.97 -9.41 13.67
CA GLY A 145 -13.71 -10.28 12.75
C GLY A 145 -14.94 -9.64 12.09
N LYS A 146 -15.28 -8.39 12.42
CA LYS A 146 -16.44 -7.68 11.87
C LYS A 146 -16.03 -6.58 10.90
N LYS A 147 -16.56 -6.62 9.68
CA LYS A 147 -16.38 -5.58 8.67
C LYS A 147 -17.12 -4.30 9.06
N GLY A 148 -16.48 -3.15 8.86
CA GLY A 148 -17.03 -1.84 9.19
C GLY A 148 -17.04 -1.53 10.69
N ASN A 149 -16.32 -2.31 11.50
CA ASN A 149 -16.27 -2.16 12.96
C ASN A 149 -15.20 -1.13 13.38
N TYR A 150 -15.23 0.05 12.76
CA TYR A 150 -14.28 1.14 12.99
C TYR A 150 -14.32 1.64 14.45
N PRO A 151 -13.29 2.37 14.92
CA PRO A 151 -13.27 2.98 16.25
C PRO A 151 -14.41 3.99 16.40
N GLN A 152 -15.51 3.51 16.97
CA GLN A 152 -16.73 4.29 17.15
C GLN A 152 -16.69 5.12 18.44
N ASP A 153 -15.77 4.86 19.37
CA ASP A 153 -15.67 5.60 20.62
C ASP A 153 -14.24 5.55 21.16
N PHE A 154 -13.51 6.65 20.99
CA PHE A 154 -12.12 6.76 21.44
C PHE A 154 -11.95 6.84 22.96
N THR A 155 -13.03 6.98 23.74
CA THR A 155 -12.93 6.91 25.21
C THR A 155 -12.50 5.51 25.64
N LEU A 156 -12.91 4.47 24.91
CA LEU A 156 -12.53 3.08 25.14
C LEU A 156 -11.04 2.81 24.86
N ASP A 157 -10.42 3.67 24.05
CA ASP A 157 -9.04 3.53 23.61
C ASP A 157 -8.07 4.47 24.35
N GLY A 158 -8.60 5.41 25.15
CA GLY A 158 -7.84 6.40 25.91
C GLY A 158 -7.25 7.54 25.07
N ILE A 159 -7.82 7.81 23.88
CA ILE A 159 -7.35 8.87 22.96
C ILE A 159 -8.46 9.86 22.58
N ASN A 160 -9.58 9.85 23.30
CA ASN A 160 -10.72 10.74 23.06
C ASN A 160 -10.32 12.21 23.14
N ASP A 161 -10.69 12.98 22.12
CA ASP A 161 -10.41 14.42 22.02
C ASP A 161 -8.92 14.75 22.21
N ALA A 162 -8.04 13.80 21.89
CA ALA A 162 -6.59 13.92 22.07
C ALA A 162 -5.81 13.58 20.81
N VAL A 163 -6.45 13.08 19.75
CA VAL A 163 -5.77 12.76 18.49
C VAL A 163 -5.30 14.06 17.83
N THR A 164 -4.02 14.11 17.48
CA THR A 164 -3.37 15.27 16.85
C THR A 164 -2.68 14.92 15.53
N SER A 165 -2.34 13.65 15.30
CA SER A 165 -1.79 13.21 14.03
C SER A 165 -2.12 11.76 13.72
N PHE A 166 -1.98 11.37 12.44
CA PHE A 166 -2.22 10.00 12.00
C PHE A 166 -1.31 9.59 10.84
N ILE A 167 -1.18 8.29 10.59
CA ILE A 167 -0.35 7.71 9.53
C ILE A 167 -0.96 6.38 9.07
N VAL A 168 -0.82 6.09 7.79
CA VAL A 168 -1.08 4.75 7.25
C VAL A 168 0.25 4.02 7.07
N TRP A 169 0.39 2.90 7.75
CA TRP A 169 1.52 1.98 7.67
C TRP A 169 1.21 0.79 6.77
N GLU A 170 1.96 0.68 5.68
CA GLU A 170 1.94 -0.47 4.78
C GLU A 170 3.15 -1.37 4.98
N THR A 171 4.33 -0.81 5.23
CA THR A 171 5.60 -1.58 5.29
C THR A 171 6.25 -1.56 6.65
N THR A 172 6.35 -0.40 7.30
CA THR A 172 7.03 -0.24 8.60
C THR A 172 6.24 0.71 9.51
N LYS A 173 6.51 0.67 10.82
CA LYS A 173 5.97 1.65 11.78
C LYS A 173 6.78 2.95 11.83
N LYS A 174 7.46 3.30 10.73
CA LYS A 174 8.27 4.52 10.61
C LYS A 174 7.67 5.47 9.60
N THR A 175 7.84 6.75 9.85
CA THR A 175 7.57 7.81 8.88
C THR A 175 8.73 7.86 7.89
N THR A 176 8.48 7.49 6.64
CA THR A 176 9.48 7.54 5.55
C THR A 176 9.12 8.56 4.48
N ASN A 177 7.84 8.95 4.39
CA ASN A 177 7.33 9.83 3.34
C ASN A 177 7.02 11.24 3.88
N GLY A 178 7.82 11.65 4.87
CA GLY A 178 7.75 12.98 5.48
C GLY A 178 6.49 13.23 6.31
N LYS A 179 6.22 14.51 6.53
CA LYS A 179 5.11 15.02 7.35
C LYS A 179 4.30 16.01 6.54
N ALA A 180 2.99 16.03 6.75
CA ALA A 180 2.06 16.98 6.17
C ALA A 180 1.24 17.66 7.28
N LEU A 181 1.04 18.96 7.14
CA LEU A 181 0.22 19.79 8.01
C LEU A 181 -0.70 20.66 7.15
N PRO A 182 -1.73 20.10 6.50
CA PRO A 182 -2.65 20.93 5.75
C PRO A 182 -3.59 21.69 6.70
N CYS A 183 -3.42 23.02 6.71
CA CYS A 183 -4.41 24.11 6.73
C CYS A 183 -3.64 25.45 6.76
N PRO A 184 -4.00 26.51 5.98
CA PRO A 184 -5.35 27.01 5.58
C PRO A 184 -5.56 27.10 4.03
N TRP A 185 -6.78 27.24 3.46
CA TRP A 185 -7.61 28.47 3.30
C TRP A 185 -9.12 28.25 3.56
N GLY A 186 -9.75 29.27 4.17
CA GLY A 186 -11.20 29.41 4.37
C GLY A 186 -11.59 29.36 5.84
N THR A 187 -11.65 30.54 6.47
CA THR A 187 -11.96 30.80 7.88
C THR A 187 -13.25 30.15 8.38
N SER A 188 -13.22 29.78 9.67
CA SER A 188 -14.32 29.73 10.65
C SER A 188 -15.74 29.97 10.15
#